data_AF-A0A5C4V128-F1
#
_entry.id   AF-A0A5C4V128-F1
#
_cell.length_a   1.000
_cell.length_b   1.000
_cell.length_c   1.000
_cell.angle_alpha   90.00
_cell.angle_beta   90.00
_cell.angle_gamma   90.00
#
_symmetry.space_group_name_H-M   'P 1'
#
loop_
_entity.id
_entity.type
_entity.pdbx_description
1 polymer ?
#
loop_
_entity_poly.entity_id
_entity_poly.type
_entity_poly.pdbx_seq_one_letter_code
_entity_poly.pdbx_strand_id
1 'polypeptide(L)'
;MGAWDVGPFDNDMAADFVVALDRAPAGARAGKVRAALVTTVENGEYLDSHEACEAVAAAALIVEQLPGATALPGEERPYRPSEPLPDLTGLRELAVRALDRVVAGDSELRELWDESDGEEWLADIAALRAALVAR
;
A
#
# COMPACT_ATOMS: atom_id res chain seq x y z
N MET A 1 1.98 15.55 -4.01
CA MET A 1 1.13 14.38 -4.32
C MET A 1 -0.27 14.82 -4.73
N GLY A 2 -0.93 14.13 -5.66
CA GLY A 2 -2.38 14.24 -5.85
C GLY A 2 -3.09 13.26 -4.92
N ALA A 3 -3.51 13.74 -3.75
CA ALA A 3 -4.24 12.97 -2.74
C ALA A 3 -5.50 13.74 -2.32
N TRP A 4 -6.58 13.02 -2.04
CA TRP A 4 -7.84 13.60 -1.56
C TRP A 4 -8.20 13.15 -0.13
N ASP A 5 -7.48 12.15 0.40
CA ASP A 5 -7.53 11.72 1.80
C ASP A 5 -6.21 11.01 2.16
N VAL A 6 -6.06 10.60 3.43
CA VAL A 6 -4.86 9.93 3.97
C VAL A 6 -4.84 8.42 3.71
N GLY A 7 -5.96 7.86 3.27
CA GLY A 7 -6.13 6.42 3.13
C GLY A 7 -5.27 5.80 2.02
N PRO A 8 -5.04 4.47 2.07
CA PRO A 8 -4.12 3.76 1.17
C PRO A 8 -4.53 3.77 -0.31
N PHE A 9 -5.80 4.09 -0.60
CA PHE A 9 -6.34 4.19 -1.96
C PHE A 9 -6.73 5.62 -2.34
N ASP A 10 -6.44 6.60 -1.49
CA ASP A 10 -6.97 7.96 -1.60
C ASP A 10 -5.99 8.95 -2.27
N ASN A 11 -5.26 8.43 -3.26
CA ASN A 11 -4.33 9.19 -4.09
C ASN A 11 -4.28 8.65 -5.52
N ASP A 12 -3.85 9.51 -6.46
CA ASP A 12 -3.83 9.22 -7.90
C ASP A 12 -3.02 7.95 -8.23
N MET A 13 -1.87 7.77 -7.57
CA MET A 13 -0.96 6.65 -7.86
C MET A 13 -1.55 5.31 -7.41
N ALA A 14 -2.21 5.27 -6.25
CA ALA A 14 -2.93 4.09 -5.81
C ALA A 14 -4.12 3.76 -6.72
N ALA A 15 -4.84 4.78 -7.20
CA ALA A 15 -5.94 4.59 -8.16
C ALA A 15 -5.44 4.00 -9.50
N ASP A 16 -4.33 4.52 -10.03
CA ASP A 16 -3.69 3.99 -11.24
C ASP A 16 -3.23 2.54 -11.06
N PHE A 17 -2.65 2.21 -9.90
CA PHE A 17 -2.26 0.85 -9.55
C PHE A 17 -3.45 -0.11 -9.49
N VAL A 18 -4.56 0.32 -8.89
CA VAL A 18 -5.81 -0.43 -8.83
C VAL A 18 -6.37 -0.70 -10.23
N VAL A 19 -6.41 0.32 -11.09
CA VAL A 19 -6.80 0.16 -12.50
C VAL A 19 -5.89 -0.83 -13.23
N ALA A 20 -4.59 -0.79 -12.95
CA ALA A 20 -3.62 -1.73 -13.53
C ALA A 20 -3.81 -3.18 -13.03
N LEU A 21 -4.26 -3.39 -11.79
CA LEU A 21 -4.61 -4.71 -11.25
C LEU A 21 -5.89 -5.26 -11.90
N ASP A 22 -6.93 -4.43 -12.01
CA ASP A 22 -8.21 -4.84 -12.60
C ASP A 22 -8.04 -5.23 -14.08
N ARG A 23 -7.23 -4.47 -14.82
CA ARG A 23 -6.92 -4.76 -16.24
C ARG A 23 -6.00 -5.95 -16.44
N ALA A 24 -5.32 -6.43 -15.39
CA ALA A 24 -4.40 -7.56 -15.51
C ALA A 24 -5.17 -8.90 -15.58
N PRO A 25 -4.67 -9.88 -16.36
CA PRO A 25 -5.16 -11.25 -16.25
C PRO A 25 -5.05 -11.76 -14.81
N ALA A 26 -6.01 -12.56 -14.36
CA ALA A 26 -6.07 -13.04 -12.97
C ALA A 26 -4.74 -13.64 -12.46
N GLY A 27 -4.06 -14.44 -13.29
CA GLY A 27 -2.76 -15.04 -12.95
C GLY A 27 -1.59 -14.06 -12.84
N ALA A 28 -1.73 -12.82 -13.30
CA ALA A 28 -0.70 -11.79 -13.25
C ALA A 28 -0.86 -10.81 -12.07
N ARG A 29 -2.04 -10.77 -11.41
CA ARG A 29 -2.35 -9.82 -10.33
C ARG A 29 -1.43 -9.96 -9.13
N ALA A 30 -1.18 -11.20 -8.66
CA ALA A 30 -0.21 -11.46 -7.59
C ALA A 30 1.20 -10.97 -7.94
N GLY A 31 1.60 -11.14 -9.20
CA GLY A 31 2.91 -10.67 -9.69
C GLY A 31 3.04 -9.16 -9.62
N LYS A 32 1.97 -8.41 -9.93
CA LYS A 32 1.94 -6.94 -9.82
C LYS A 32 2.04 -6.46 -8.38
N VAL A 33 1.25 -7.03 -7.47
CA VAL A 33 1.35 -6.72 -6.03
C VAL A 33 2.76 -7.01 -5.51
N ARG A 34 3.32 -8.18 -5.85
CA ARG A 34 4.69 -8.52 -5.46
C ARG A 34 5.70 -7.54 -6.06
N ALA A 35 5.53 -7.14 -7.32
CA ALA A 35 6.45 -6.23 -8.00
C ALA A 35 6.49 -4.86 -7.32
N ALA A 36 5.33 -4.26 -7.02
CA ALA A 36 5.27 -2.98 -6.29
C ALA A 36 6.07 -3.05 -4.98
N LEU A 37 5.83 -4.09 -4.18
CA LEU A 37 6.54 -4.26 -2.91
C LEU A 37 8.04 -4.52 -3.07
N VAL A 38 8.45 -5.34 -4.06
CA VAL A 38 9.86 -5.63 -4.31
C VAL A 38 10.59 -4.38 -4.79
N THR A 39 10.02 -3.64 -5.75
CA THR A 39 10.61 -2.40 -6.26
C THR A 39 10.88 -1.42 -5.12
N THR A 40 9.89 -1.21 -4.24
CA THR A 40 10.06 -0.36 -3.06
C THR A 40 11.18 -0.87 -2.14
N VAL A 41 11.20 -2.16 -1.80
CA VAL A 41 12.20 -2.73 -0.88
C VAL A 41 13.62 -2.72 -1.45
N GLU A 42 13.75 -2.90 -2.76
CA GLU A 42 15.05 -2.95 -3.45
C GLU A 42 15.55 -1.56 -3.87
N ASN A 43 14.73 -0.51 -3.74
CA ASN A 43 15.16 0.87 -3.94
C ASN A 43 16.07 1.32 -2.78
N GLY A 44 17.39 1.22 -3.03
CA GLY A 44 18.44 1.62 -2.11
C GLY A 44 18.89 3.08 -2.24
N GLU A 45 18.19 3.88 -3.05
CA GLU A 45 18.43 5.31 -3.21
C GLU A 45 17.24 6.08 -2.64
N TYR A 46 16.82 7.17 -3.28
CA TYR A 46 15.64 7.93 -2.88
C TYR A 46 14.37 7.29 -3.46
N LEU A 47 13.39 6.98 -2.58
CA LEU A 47 12.15 6.33 -2.98
C LEU A 47 11.14 7.35 -3.48
N ASP A 48 10.75 7.20 -4.75
CA ASP A 48 9.73 8.03 -5.41
C ASP A 48 8.34 7.79 -4.81
N SER A 49 7.56 8.85 -4.71
CA SER A 49 6.21 8.81 -4.13
C SER A 49 5.25 7.92 -4.92
N HIS A 50 5.46 7.74 -6.21
CA HIS A 50 4.72 6.79 -7.03
C HIS A 50 4.89 5.36 -6.51
N GLU A 51 6.13 4.89 -6.42
CA GLU A 51 6.46 3.55 -5.93
C GLU A 51 6.00 3.34 -4.49
N ALA A 52 6.16 4.38 -3.66
CA ALA A 52 5.75 4.36 -2.26
C ALA A 52 4.21 4.21 -2.12
N CYS A 53 3.43 4.97 -2.90
CA CYS A 53 1.97 4.86 -2.89
C CYS A 53 1.48 3.48 -3.34
N GLU A 54 2.06 2.93 -4.41
CA GLU A 54 1.70 1.58 -4.88
C GLU A 54 1.98 0.53 -3.81
N ALA A 55 3.11 0.65 -3.08
CA ALA A 55 3.44 -0.27 -2.00
C ALA A 55 2.49 -0.18 -0.81
N VAL A 56 2.03 1.02 -0.44
CA VAL A 56 1.03 1.21 0.62
C VAL A 56 -0.30 0.57 0.21
N ALA A 57 -0.76 0.80 -1.02
CA ALA A 57 -1.95 0.17 -1.56
C ALA A 57 -1.82 -1.37 -1.59
N ALA A 58 -0.68 -1.89 -2.05
CA ALA A 58 -0.38 -3.33 -2.06
C ALA A 58 -0.39 -3.94 -0.65
N ALA A 59 0.16 -3.24 0.34
CA ALA A 59 0.14 -3.68 1.73
C ALA A 59 -1.28 -3.72 2.31
N ALA A 60 -2.12 -2.73 2.00
CA ALA A 60 -3.52 -2.69 2.41
C ALA A 60 -4.32 -3.88 1.84
N LEU A 61 -4.12 -4.21 0.55
CA LEU A 61 -4.76 -5.39 -0.07
C LEU A 61 -4.38 -6.71 0.61
N ILE A 62 -3.15 -6.82 1.14
CA ILE A 62 -2.73 -8.00 1.90
C ILE A 62 -3.41 -8.04 3.26
N VAL A 63 -3.47 -6.91 3.97
CA VAL A 63 -4.16 -6.79 5.27
C VAL A 63 -5.62 -7.20 5.15
N GLU A 64 -6.31 -6.81 4.09
CA GLU A 64 -7.72 -7.14 3.83
C GLU A 64 -7.98 -8.66 3.69
N GLN A 65 -6.95 -9.46 3.37
CA GLN A 65 -7.06 -10.92 3.29
C GLN A 65 -6.75 -11.63 4.62
N LEU A 66 -6.32 -10.91 5.65
CA LEU A 66 -5.93 -11.51 6.93
C LEU A 66 -7.14 -11.81 7.82
N PRO A 67 -7.12 -12.93 8.57
CA PRO A 67 -8.14 -13.22 9.57
C PRO A 67 -8.20 -12.12 10.64
N GLY A 68 -9.39 -11.62 10.93
CA GLY A 68 -9.55 -10.57 11.95
C GLY A 68 -9.15 -9.17 11.48
N ALA A 69 -8.94 -8.97 10.18
CA ALA A 69 -9.01 -7.64 9.60
C ALA A 69 -10.42 -7.09 9.85
N THR A 70 -10.60 -6.36 10.95
CA THR A 70 -11.74 -5.47 11.10
C THR A 70 -11.69 -4.57 9.89
N ALA A 71 -12.78 -4.48 9.14
CA ALA A 71 -12.81 -3.55 8.02
C ALA A 71 -12.33 -2.19 8.55
N LEU A 72 -11.23 -1.70 7.98
CA LEU A 72 -10.65 -0.44 8.44
C LEU A 72 -11.79 0.59 8.47
N PRO A 73 -11.93 1.39 9.56
CA PRO A 73 -13.05 2.30 9.70
C PRO A 73 -13.24 3.12 8.42
N GLY A 74 -14.45 3.09 7.83
CA GLY A 74 -14.73 3.63 6.50
C GLY A 74 -14.94 2.54 5.41
N GLU A 75 -15.83 1.58 5.67
CA GLU A 75 -16.10 0.40 4.81
C GLU A 75 -16.45 0.71 3.33
N GLU A 76 -16.78 1.95 3.00
CA GLU A 76 -16.88 2.42 1.62
C GLU A 76 -15.54 3.03 1.20
N ARG A 77 -14.55 2.19 0.82
CA ARG A 77 -13.38 2.66 0.06
C ARG A 77 -13.65 2.48 -1.44
N PRO A 78 -14.16 3.50 -2.15
CA PRO A 78 -14.66 3.39 -3.52
C PRO A 78 -13.57 3.11 -4.57
N TYR A 79 -12.29 3.14 -4.18
CA TYR A 79 -11.14 3.04 -5.07
C TYR A 79 -10.35 1.72 -4.93
N ARG A 80 -11.02 0.63 -4.53
CA ARG A 80 -10.42 -0.72 -4.46
C ARG A 80 -10.52 -1.47 -5.80
N PRO A 81 -9.67 -2.51 -6.04
CA PRO A 81 -9.83 -3.40 -7.18
C PRO A 81 -11.24 -4.02 -7.19
N SER A 82 -11.92 -3.91 -8.33
CA SER A 82 -13.23 -4.52 -8.52
C SER A 82 -13.13 -6.01 -8.86
N GLU A 83 -11.97 -6.42 -9.36
CA GLU A 83 -11.71 -7.78 -9.77
C GLU A 83 -11.09 -8.61 -8.64
N PRO A 84 -11.37 -9.93 -8.57
CA PRO A 84 -10.87 -10.77 -7.49
C PRO A 84 -9.34 -10.85 -7.51
N LEU A 85 -8.74 -10.73 -6.33
CA LEU A 85 -7.32 -10.96 -6.11
C LEU A 85 -7.07 -12.43 -5.72
N PRO A 86 -5.93 -13.00 -6.13
CA PRO A 86 -5.48 -14.29 -5.61
C PRO A 86 -5.08 -14.17 -4.12
N ASP A 87 -4.70 -15.28 -3.50
CA ASP A 87 -4.10 -15.28 -2.17
C ASP A 87 -2.77 -14.49 -2.17
N LEU A 88 -2.73 -13.40 -1.41
CA LEU A 88 -1.59 -12.53 -1.22
C LEU A 88 -0.97 -12.68 0.18
N THR A 89 -1.53 -13.53 1.05
CA THR A 89 -1.11 -13.64 2.46
C THR A 89 0.34 -14.12 2.62
N GLY A 90 0.90 -14.79 1.61
CA GLY A 90 2.32 -15.13 1.55
C GLY A 90 3.27 -13.94 1.39
N LEU A 91 2.76 -12.74 1.09
CA LEU A 91 3.55 -11.52 0.88
C LEU A 91 3.66 -10.64 2.14
N ARG A 92 3.13 -11.07 3.29
CA ARG A 92 3.09 -10.27 4.53
C ARG A 92 4.44 -9.72 4.96
N GLU A 93 5.48 -10.56 5.01
CA GLU A 93 6.82 -10.12 5.42
C GLU A 93 7.41 -9.10 4.44
N LEU A 94 7.14 -9.27 3.15
CA LEU A 94 7.56 -8.33 2.12
C LEU A 94 6.83 -6.99 2.26
N ALA A 95 5.54 -7.01 2.56
CA ALA A 95 4.75 -5.80 2.80
C ALA A 95 5.23 -5.02 4.02
N VAL A 96 5.59 -5.69 5.12
CA VAL A 96 6.18 -5.02 6.29
C VAL A 96 7.47 -4.30 5.91
N ARG A 97 8.36 -4.96 5.16
CA ARG A 97 9.62 -4.34 4.70
C ARG A 97 9.37 -3.15 3.77
N ALA A 98 8.36 -3.24 2.91
CA ALA A 98 8.01 -2.14 2.03
C ALA A 98 7.48 -0.94 2.82
N LEU A 99 6.59 -1.14 3.80
CA LEU A 99 6.10 -0.08 4.67
C LEU A 99 7.23 0.55 5.50
N ASP A 100 8.16 -0.26 6.02
CA ASP A 100 9.35 0.23 6.73
C ASP A 100 10.22 1.13 5.82
N ARG A 101 10.32 0.78 4.54
CA ARG A 101 11.04 1.58 3.54
C ARG A 101 10.30 2.85 3.15
N VAL A 102 8.96 2.82 3.08
CA VAL A 102 8.10 3.99 2.78
C VAL A 102 8.23 5.08 3.84
N VAL A 103 8.33 4.73 5.12
CA VAL A 103 8.44 5.73 6.20
C VAL A 103 9.87 6.13 6.54
N ALA A 104 10.86 5.58 5.83
CA ALA A 104 12.26 5.94 5.99
C ALA A 104 12.55 7.38 5.54
N GLY A 105 13.69 7.93 5.96
CA GLY A 105 14.04 9.34 5.73
C GLY A 105 14.39 9.69 4.28
N ASP A 106 14.59 8.69 3.42
CA ASP A 106 14.88 8.80 1.99
C ASP A 106 13.65 8.37 1.16
N SER A 107 12.48 8.92 1.47
CA SER A 107 11.23 8.68 0.75
C SER A 107 10.48 9.99 0.47
N GLU A 108 10.18 10.23 -0.80
CA GLU A 108 9.41 11.39 -1.24
C GLU A 108 8.00 11.41 -0.64
N LEU A 109 7.31 10.26 -0.59
CA LEU A 109 5.99 10.17 0.03
C LEU A 109 6.03 10.58 1.51
N ARG A 110 7.09 10.19 2.23
CA ARG A 110 7.28 10.59 3.63
C ARG A 110 7.49 12.10 3.76
N GLU A 111 8.36 12.67 2.93
CA GLU A 111 8.63 14.12 2.91
C GLU A 111 7.35 14.92 2.61
N LEU A 112 6.56 14.50 1.62
CA LEU A 112 5.32 15.16 1.23
C LEU A 112 4.27 15.19 2.36
N TRP A 113 4.16 14.13 3.14
CA TRP A 113 3.25 14.10 4.30
C TRP A 113 3.81 14.86 5.51
N ASP A 114 5.12 14.86 5.73
CA ASP A 114 5.74 15.68 6.78
C ASP A 114 5.53 17.19 6.52
N GLU A 115 5.39 17.62 5.26
CA GLU A 115 5.07 19.01 4.90
C GLU A 115 3.61 19.42 5.16
N SER A 116 2.69 18.46 5.40
CA SER A 116 1.24 18.68 5.38
C SER A 116 0.50 18.16 6.63
N ASP A 117 1.18 18.09 7.79
CA ASP A 117 0.64 17.52 9.05
C ASP A 117 0.24 16.03 8.94
N GLY A 118 1.12 15.20 8.37
CA GLY A 118 0.90 13.77 8.09
C GLY A 118 0.85 12.80 9.29
N GLU A 119 0.48 13.27 10.49
CA GLU A 119 0.37 12.40 11.69
C GLU A 119 -0.66 11.28 11.49
N GLU A 120 -1.79 11.60 10.87
CA GLU A 120 -2.85 10.63 10.57
C GLU A 120 -2.39 9.59 9.54
N TRP A 121 -1.72 10.03 8.48
CA TRP A 121 -1.12 9.12 7.50
C TRP A 121 -0.09 8.18 8.14
N LEU A 122 0.80 8.69 9.00
CA LEU A 122 1.76 7.85 9.73
C LEU A 122 1.06 6.83 10.66
N ALA A 123 -0.04 7.23 11.31
CA ALA A 123 -0.83 6.33 12.14
C ALA A 123 -1.46 5.20 11.30
N ASP A 124 -1.97 5.52 10.10
CA ASP A 124 -2.53 4.54 9.16
C ASP A 124 -1.46 3.55 8.67
N ILE A 125 -0.26 4.02 8.31
CA ILE A 125 0.86 3.15 7.94
C ILE A 125 1.25 2.22 9.11
N ALA A 126 1.31 2.76 10.33
CA ALA A 126 1.62 1.98 11.52
C ALA A 126 0.54 0.91 11.80
N ALA A 127 -0.74 1.23 11.59
CA ALA A 127 -1.85 0.29 11.73
C ALA A 127 -1.78 -0.85 10.70
N LEU A 128 -1.51 -0.53 9.42
CA LEU A 128 -1.29 -1.53 8.37
C LEU A 128 -0.14 -2.46 8.75
N ARG A 129 0.99 -1.89 9.17
CA ARG A 129 2.17 -2.65 9.59
C ARG A 129 1.85 -3.56 10.78
N ALA A 130 1.11 -3.07 11.78
CA ALA A 130 0.72 -3.85 12.95
C ALA A 130 -0.17 -5.05 12.58
N ALA A 131 -1.13 -4.86 11.67
CA ALA A 131 -1.98 -5.94 11.17
C ALA A 131 -1.15 -7.00 10.42
N LEU A 132 -0.16 -6.59 9.63
CA LEU A 132 0.70 -7.51 8.89
C LEU A 132 1.56 -8.41 9.80
N VAL A 133 1.96 -7.94 10.98
CA VAL A 133 2.78 -8.71 11.95
C VAL A 133 1.96 -9.48 12.98
N ALA A 134 0.66 -9.22 13.11
CA ALA A 134 -0.23 -9.90 14.05
C ALA A 134 -0.36 -11.40 13.71
N ARG A 135 -0.38 -12.29 14.73
CA ARG A 135 -0.43 -13.74 14.52
C ARG A 135 -1.85 -14.28 14.36
#